data_AF-D3SP65-F1
#
_entry.id   AF-D3SP65-F1
#
_cell.length_a   1.000
_cell.length_b   1.000
_cell.length_c   1.000
_cell.angle_alpha   90.00
_cell.angle_beta   90.00
_cell.angle_gamma   90.00
#
_symmetry.space_group_name_H-M   'P 1'
#
loop_
_entity.id
_entity.type
_entity.pdbx_description
1 polymer ?
#
loop_
_entity_poly.entity_id
_entity_poly.type
_entity_poly.pdbx_seq_one_letter_code
_entity_poly.pdbx_strand_id
1 'polypeptide(L)'
;MEIEKILTDMGYGGFAGFVVGFAVKKVLNVFLMLMGLYILSIMWLSHIGILDVNWGQLWVLLKSSVSSFDAFVKGLVRTIAFSGSFMVGFTLGFKTG
;
A
#
# COMPACT_ATOMS: atom_id res chain seq x y z
N MET A 1 4.91 -0.15 37.93
CA MET A 1 3.74 0.55 37.34
C MET A 1 4.03 1.17 35.97
N GLU A 2 5.30 1.40 35.56
CA GLU A 2 5.59 1.96 34.22
C GLU A 2 5.77 0.89 33.11
N ILE A 3 6.30 -0.29 33.44
CA ILE A 3 6.50 -1.39 32.49
C ILE A 3 5.19 -2.01 31.95
N GLU A 4 4.12 -2.02 32.73
CA GLU A 4 2.80 -2.51 32.28
C GLU A 4 2.14 -1.55 31.28
N LYS A 5 2.31 -0.24 31.45
CA LYS A 5 1.83 0.77 30.49
C LYS A 5 2.56 0.66 29.16
N ILE A 6 3.88 0.58 29.18
CA ILE A 6 4.68 0.42 27.96
C ILE A 6 4.33 -0.90 27.26
N LEU A 7 4.17 -2.00 27.99
CA LEU A 7 3.82 -3.29 27.40
C LEU A 7 2.41 -3.31 26.80
N THR A 8 1.45 -2.65 27.46
CA THR A 8 0.06 -2.52 26.99
C THR A 8 -0.02 -1.60 25.77
N ASP A 9 0.69 -0.47 25.79
CA ASP A 9 0.79 0.47 24.66
C ASP A 9 1.54 -0.16 23.46
N MET A 10 2.57 -0.97 23.72
CA MET A 10 3.29 -1.72 22.68
C MET A 10 2.43 -2.84 22.10
N GLY A 11 1.64 -3.54 22.92
CA GLY A 11 0.68 -4.55 22.48
C GLY A 11 -0.44 -3.95 21.63
N TYR A 12 -0.96 -2.78 22.04
CA TYR A 12 -1.95 -2.03 21.26
C TYR A 12 -1.37 -1.54 19.93
N GLY A 13 -0.12 -1.04 19.92
CA GLY A 13 0.59 -0.64 18.70
C GLY A 13 0.84 -1.80 17.73
N GLY A 14 1.16 -3.00 18.24
CA GLY A 14 1.32 -4.20 17.42
C GLY A 14 -0.01 -4.71 16.85
N PHE A 15 -1.08 -4.71 17.65
CA PHE A 15 -2.42 -5.09 17.17
C PHE A 15 -2.95 -4.09 16.14
N ALA A 16 -2.79 -2.79 16.39
CA ALA A 16 -3.11 -1.75 15.42
C ALA A 16 -2.31 -1.91 14.13
N GLY A 17 -1.00 -2.19 14.23
CA GLY A 17 -0.15 -2.52 13.09
C GLY A 17 -0.69 -3.71 12.29
N PHE A 18 -1.08 -4.79 12.97
CA PHE A 18 -1.66 -5.98 12.33
C PHE A 18 -2.95 -5.69 11.57
N VAL A 19 -3.89 -4.98 12.19
CA VAL A 19 -5.16 -4.59 11.55
C VAL A 19 -4.91 -3.69 10.34
N VAL A 20 -4.02 -2.71 10.48
CA VAL A 20 -3.65 -1.81 9.37
C VAL A 20 -2.98 -2.59 8.24
N GLY A 21 -2.03 -3.47 8.54
CA GLY A 21 -1.34 -4.29 7.53
C GLY A 21 -2.30 -5.19 6.75
N PHE A 22 -3.26 -5.81 7.45
CA PHE A 22 -4.31 -6.63 6.84
C PHE A 22 -5.23 -5.79 5.93
N ALA A 23 -5.69 -4.64 6.40
CA ALA A 23 -6.53 -3.74 5.62
C ALA A 23 -5.81 -3.23 4.36
N VAL A 24 -4.54 -2.85 4.48
CA VAL A 24 -3.71 -2.38 3.36
C VAL A 24 -3.63 -3.44 2.27
N LYS A 25 -3.36 -4.71 2.60
CA LYS A 25 -3.26 -5.74 1.57
C LYS A 25 -4.58 -6.02 0.85
N LYS A 26 -5.69 -6.01 1.58
CA LYS A 26 -7.01 -6.19 0.98
C LYS A 26 -7.36 -5.05 0.02
N VAL A 27 -7.06 -3.81 0.41
CA VAL A 27 -7.20 -2.63 -0.46
C VAL A 27 -6.29 -2.76 -1.69
N LEU A 28 -5.04 -3.18 -1.51
CA LEU A 28 -4.09 -3.35 -2.60
C LEU A 28 -4.61 -4.37 -3.63
N ASN A 29 -5.07 -5.54 -3.18
CA ASN A 29 -5.62 -6.57 -4.05
C ASN A 29 -6.82 -6.07 -4.87
N VAL A 30 -7.74 -5.33 -4.25
CA VAL A 30 -8.88 -4.71 -4.96
C VAL A 30 -8.40 -3.66 -5.95
N PHE A 31 -7.46 -2.81 -5.56
CA PHE A 31 -6.89 -1.78 -6.44
C PHE A 31 -6.17 -2.40 -7.66
N LEU A 32 -5.37 -3.45 -7.46
CA LEU A 32 -4.71 -4.21 -8.51
C LEU A 32 -5.72 -4.84 -9.48
N MET A 33 -6.81 -5.41 -8.96
CA MET A 33 -7.89 -5.95 -9.78
C MET A 33 -8.56 -4.86 -10.64
N LEU A 34 -8.90 -3.70 -10.03
CA LEU A 34 -9.49 -2.58 -10.76
C LEU A 34 -8.53 -1.99 -11.80
N MET A 35 -7.25 -1.85 -11.47
CA MET A 35 -6.22 -1.39 -12.42
C MET A 35 -6.07 -2.35 -13.60
N GLY A 36 -6.02 -3.66 -13.35
CA GLY A 36 -5.97 -4.67 -14.40
C GLY A 36 -7.18 -4.59 -15.32
N LEU A 37 -8.38 -4.46 -14.75
CA LEU A 37 -9.63 -4.31 -15.50
C LEU A 37 -9.62 -3.03 -16.35
N TYR A 38 -9.12 -1.93 -15.79
CA TYR A 38 -9.02 -0.64 -16.49
C TYR A 38 -8.06 -0.73 -17.69
N ILE A 39 -6.90 -1.35 -17.52
CA ILE A 39 -5.95 -1.59 -18.60
C ILE A 39 -6.57 -2.49 -19.67
N LEU A 40 -7.28 -3.54 -19.28
CA LEU A 40 -7.99 -4.43 -20.22
C LEU A 40 -9.02 -3.64 -21.05
N SER A 41 -9.78 -2.76 -20.40
CA SER A 41 -10.78 -1.91 -21.05
C SER A 41 -10.14 -0.96 -22.06
N ILE A 42 -8.99 -0.37 -21.73
CA ILE A 42 -8.22 0.50 -22.65
C ILE A 42 -7.65 -0.31 -23.81
N MET A 43 -7.11 -1.50 -23.55
CA MET A 43 -6.55 -2.37 -24.59
C MET A 43 -7.61 -2.79 -25.60
N TRP A 44 -8.82 -3.11 -25.13
CA TRP A 44 -9.97 -3.37 -26.00
C TRP A 44 -10.31 -2.15 -26.87
N LEU A 45 -10.35 -0.96 -26.27
CA LEU A 45 -10.71 0.27 -26.97
C LEU A 45 -9.63 0.71 -27.98
N SER A 46 -8.37 0.40 -27.69
CA SER A 46 -7.24 0.58 -28.60
C SER A 46 -7.32 -0.37 -29.81
N HIS A 47 -7.77 -1.61 -29.62
CA HIS A 47 -7.94 -2.57 -30.72
C HIS A 47 -8.97 -2.07 -31.76
N ILE A 48 -10.00 -1.34 -31.33
CA ILE A 48 -11.03 -0.76 -32.22
C ILE A 48 -10.49 0.48 -32.97
N GLY A 49 -9.28 0.96 -32.64
CA GLY A 49 -8.63 2.08 -33.32
C GLY A 49 -9.13 3.46 -32.89
N ILE A 50 -9.88 3.55 -31.78
CA ILE A 50 -10.47 4.80 -31.28
C ILE A 50 -9.47 5.58 -30.38
N LEU A 51 -8.45 4.91 -29.82
CA LEU A 51 -7.44 5.52 -28.94
C LEU A 51 -6.03 5.02 -29.26
N ASP A 52 -5.12 5.96 -29.55
CA ASP A 52 -3.68 5.73 -29.64
C ASP A 52 -3.07 5.81 -28.24
N VAL A 53 -2.65 4.66 -27.70
CA VAL A 53 -2.12 4.56 -26.33
C VAL A 53 -0.64 4.90 -26.35
N ASN A 54 -0.28 6.10 -25.88
CA ASN A 54 1.13 6.47 -25.71
C ASN A 54 1.73 5.74 -24.49
N TRP A 55 2.23 4.54 -24.73
CA TRP A 55 2.88 3.70 -23.72
C TRP A 55 4.03 4.42 -23.00
N GLY A 56 4.77 5.31 -23.68
CA GLY A 56 5.85 6.09 -23.09
C GLY A 56 5.38 7.03 -21.98
N GLN A 57 4.32 7.80 -22.22
CA GLN A 57 3.75 8.71 -21.22
C GLN A 57 3.10 7.95 -20.07
N LEU A 58 2.43 6.83 -20.36
CA LEU A 58 1.88 5.92 -19.36
C LEU A 58 2.96 5.43 -18.39
N TRP A 59 4.11 5.00 -18.91
CA TRP A 59 5.23 4.56 -18.06
C TRP A 59 5.79 5.68 -17.18
N VAL A 60 5.86 6.91 -17.68
CA VAL A 60 6.32 8.08 -16.89
C VAL A 60 5.35 8.38 -15.76
N LEU A 61 4.04 8.40 -16.04
CA LEU A 61 3.01 8.62 -15.03
C LEU A 61 3.00 7.51 -13.97
N LEU A 62 3.17 6.26 -14.40
CA LEU A 62 3.25 5.11 -13.48
C LEU A 62 4.47 5.22 -12.57
N LYS A 63 5.65 5.50 -13.13
CA LYS A 63 6.89 5.67 -12.36
C LYS A 63 6.79 6.83 -11.37
N SER A 64 6.21 7.95 -11.77
CA SER A 64 6.00 9.11 -10.89
C SER A 64 5.01 8.82 -9.75
N SER A 65 3.96 8.05 -10.02
CA SER A 65 2.99 7.64 -9.00
C SER A 65 3.61 6.68 -7.99
N VAL A 66 4.38 5.69 -8.47
CA VAL A 66 5.10 4.73 -7.61
C VAL A 66 6.17 5.43 -6.77
N SER A 67 6.94 6.35 -7.33
CA SER A 67 7.96 7.09 -6.57
C SER A 67 7.35 8.01 -5.52
N SER A 68 6.21 8.63 -5.81
CA SER A 68 5.46 9.44 -4.85
C SER A 68 4.91 8.60 -3.70
N PHE A 69 4.41 7.40 -4.01
CA PHE A 69 3.96 6.45 -3.01
C PHE A 69 5.12 5.96 -2.13
N ASP A 70 6.28 5.64 -2.73
CA ASP A 70 7.48 5.25 -1.98
C ASP A 70 7.97 6.36 -1.05
N ALA A 71 7.95 7.63 -1.50
CA ALA A 71 8.27 8.78 -0.66
C ALA A 71 7.28 8.96 0.50
N PHE A 72 5.99 8.78 0.24
CA PHE A 72 4.94 8.84 1.26
C PHE A 72 5.08 7.73 2.30
N VAL A 73 5.31 6.49 1.86
CA VAL A 73 5.55 5.34 2.73
C VAL A 73 6.82 5.56 3.56
N LYS A 74 7.91 6.03 2.96
CA LYS A 74 9.15 6.36 3.69
C LYS A 74 8.91 7.48 4.73
N GLY A 75 8.10 8.49 4.40
CA GLY A 75 7.70 9.54 5.33
C GLY A 75 6.88 9.00 6.51
N LEU A 76 5.85 8.20 6.21
CA LEU A 76 5.03 7.54 7.23
C LEU A 76 5.85 6.61 8.10
N VAL A 77 6.70 5.76 7.52
CA VAL A 77 7.58 4.87 8.27
C VAL A 77 8.50 5.69 9.16
N ARG A 78 9.07 6.80 8.69
CA ARG A 78 9.94 7.64 9.53
C ARG A 78 9.19 8.29 10.70
N THR A 79 7.91 8.65 10.52
CA THR A 79 7.07 9.23 11.58
C THR A 79 6.50 8.18 12.55
N ILE A 80 6.17 6.99 12.06
CA ILE A 80 5.52 5.90 12.83
C ILE A 80 6.54 4.91 13.42
N ALA A 81 7.77 4.83 12.89
CA ALA A 81 8.84 3.91 13.34
C ALA A 81 9.31 4.11 14.79
N PHE A 82 8.70 5.03 15.54
CA PHE A 82 8.91 5.13 16.98
C PHE A 82 8.40 3.88 17.74
N SER A 83 7.48 3.10 17.17
CA SER A 83 6.99 1.84 17.73
C SER A 83 7.49 0.64 16.93
N GLY A 84 8.58 0.00 17.39
CA GLY A 84 9.04 -1.26 16.82
C GLY A 84 7.97 -2.36 16.83
N SER A 85 7.04 -2.32 17.78
CA SER A 85 5.91 -3.25 17.85
C SER A 85 4.90 -3.05 16.72
N PHE A 86 4.68 -1.82 16.24
CA PHE A 86 3.81 -1.53 15.09
C PHE A 86 4.38 -2.14 13.80
N MET A 87 5.67 -2.03 13.52
CA MET A 87 6.27 -2.63 12.30
C MET A 87 6.16 -4.15 12.29
N VAL A 88 6.40 -4.80 13.44
CA VAL A 88 6.24 -6.26 13.57
C VAL A 88 4.77 -6.65 13.37
N GLY A 89 3.84 -5.94 14.00
CA GLY A 89 2.41 -6.13 13.77
C GLY A 89 2.00 -5.94 12.32
N PHE A 90 2.46 -4.85 11.70
CA PHE A 90 2.15 -4.48 10.32
C PHE A 90 2.65 -5.50 9.30
N THR A 91 3.91 -5.93 9.41
CA THR A 91 4.48 -6.93 8.49
C THR A 91 3.76 -8.28 8.62
N LEU A 92 3.38 -8.69 9.83
CA LEU A 92 2.57 -9.89 10.06
C LEU A 92 1.16 -9.73 9.48
N GLY A 93 0.49 -8.61 9.73
CA GLY A 93 -0.84 -8.32 9.19
C GLY A 93 -0.86 -8.27 7.67
N PHE A 94 0.16 -7.65 7.07
CA PHE A 94 0.34 -7.60 5.62
C PHE A 94 0.70 -8.98 5.03
N LYS A 95 1.37 -9.87 5.77
CA LYS A 95 1.60 -11.23 5.28
C LYS A 95 0.31 -12.05 5.29
N THR A 96 -0.51 -11.90 6.32
CA THR A 96 -1.76 -12.64 6.52
C THR A 96 -2.95 -12.13 5.69
N GLY A 97 -2.95 -10.85 5.31
CA GLY A 97 -3.96 -10.23 4.44
C GLY A 97 -3.86 -10.61 2.96
#